data_AF-A0AAV2PM00-F1
#
_entry.id   AF-A0AAV2PM00-F1
#
_cell.length_a   1.000
_cell.length_b   1.000
_cell.length_c   1.000
_cell.angle_alpha   90.00
_cell.angle_beta   90.00
_cell.angle_gamma   90.00
#
_symmetry.space_group_name_H-M   'P 1'
#
loop_
_entity.id
_entity.type
_entity.pdbx_description
1 polymer ?
#
loop_
_entity_poly.entity_id
_entity_poly.type
_entity_poly.pdbx_seq_one_letter_code
_entity_poly.pdbx_strand_id
1 'polypeptide(L)'
;MVVVHVDDFLWCGTAKFQSQVIDEITTKFKIGSTGSTSFTYLGLNVRSFKDGMTLNQIDYVGALEYVNRGLNRAREKSSGLSISELKECRAKIGQLGWIATHTIPDIAFDTCMLSAAMQDPSYGFSKGK
;
A
#
# COMPACT_ATOMS: atom_id res chain seq x y z
N MET A 1 7.96 -1.12 -23.15
CA MET A 1 6.99 -0.30 -22.41
C MET A 1 7.66 0.25 -21.16
N VAL A 2 7.40 1.50 -20.80
CA VAL A 2 7.77 2.08 -19.49
C VAL A 2 6.49 2.52 -18.79
N VAL A 3 6.40 2.24 -17.50
CA VAL A 3 5.39 2.73 -16.57
C VAL A 3 6.13 3.59 -15.54
N VAL A 4 5.59 4.76 -15.24
CA VAL A 4 6.19 5.70 -14.29
C VAL A 4 5.17 6.05 -13.23
N HIS A 5 5.57 5.95 -11.97
CA HIS A 5 4.78 6.41 -10.83
C HIS A 5 5.66 7.31 -9.95
N VAL A 6 5.43 8.62 -10.02
CA VAL A 6 6.27 9.63 -9.35
C VAL A 6 7.75 9.45 -9.74
N ASP A 7 8.58 8.93 -8.84
CA ASP A 7 10.02 8.69 -9.00
C ASP A 7 10.37 7.23 -9.31
N ASP A 8 9.39 6.32 -9.28
CA ASP A 8 9.57 4.91 -9.58
C ASP A 8 9.29 4.57 -11.06
N PHE A 9 10.24 3.88 -11.68
CA PHE A 9 10.17 3.42 -13.06
C PHE A 9 10.08 1.90 -13.12
N LEU A 10 9.12 1.40 -13.90
CA LEU A 10 9.02 -0.02 -14.26
C LEU A 10 9.03 -0.15 -15.77
N TRP A 11 9.92 -0.98 -16.31
CA TRP A 11 10.00 -1.18 -17.76
C TRP A 11 10.17 -2.64 -18.13
N CYS A 12 9.75 -2.95 -19.36
CA CYS A 12 9.97 -4.24 -20.01
C CYS A 12 10.07 -4.03 -21.52
N GLY A 13 10.74 -4.93 -22.23
CA GLY A 13 10.83 -4.84 -23.68
C GLY A 13 12.01 -5.62 -24.26
N THR A 14 12.30 -5.33 -25.52
CA THR A 14 13.42 -5.94 -26.24
C THR A 14 14.75 -5.28 -25.90
N ALA A 15 15.86 -5.93 -26.26
CA ALA A 15 17.20 -5.35 -26.12
C ALA A 15 17.33 -3.99 -26.85
N LYS A 16 16.64 -3.82 -27.99
CA LYS A 16 16.58 -2.55 -28.71
C LYS A 16 15.89 -1.46 -27.89
N PHE A 17 14.81 -1.80 -27.18
CA PHE A 17 14.10 -0.85 -26.32
C PHE A 17 14.97 -0.43 -25.13
N GLN A 18 15.69 -1.37 -24.54
CA GLN A 18 16.66 -1.09 -23.48
C GLN A 18 17.70 -0.07 -23.97
N SER A 19 18.42 -0.38 -25.06
CA SER A 19 19.54 0.44 -25.51
C SER A 19 19.15 1.80 -26.08
N GLN A 20 17.98 1.92 -26.71
CA GLN A 20 17.58 3.16 -27.38
C GLN A 20 16.71 4.08 -26.53
N VAL A 21 16.08 3.55 -25.48
CA VAL A 21 15.10 4.31 -24.68
C VAL A 21 15.49 4.32 -23.22
N ILE A 22 15.71 3.17 -22.60
CA ILE A 22 15.97 3.10 -21.16
C ILE A 22 17.32 3.70 -20.82
N ASP A 23 18.35 3.39 -21.61
CA ASP A 23 19.71 3.91 -21.37
C ASP A 23 19.75 5.45 -21.51
N GLU A 24 18.97 6.02 -22.43
CA GLU A 24 18.81 7.48 -22.56
C GLU A 24 18.03 8.13 -21.41
N ILE A 25 17.10 7.39 -20.80
CA ILE A 25 16.39 7.85 -19.60
C ILE A 25 17.34 7.81 -18.40
N THR A 26 18.13 6.74 -18.25
CA THR A 26 19.05 6.59 -17.12
C THR A 26 20.21 7.59 -17.15
N THR A 27 20.56 8.15 -18.32
CA THR A 27 21.55 9.25 -18.40
C THR A 27 20.97 10.59 -17.94
N LYS A 28 19.68 10.83 -18.15
CA LYS A 28 19.01 12.11 -17.82
C LYS A 28 18.49 12.16 -16.38
N PHE A 29 18.04 11.02 -15.85
CA PHE A 29 17.48 10.92 -14.50
C PHE A 29 18.45 10.19 -13.58
N LYS A 30 18.63 10.70 -12.36
CA LYS A 30 19.45 10.03 -11.34
C LYS A 30 18.69 8.81 -10.79
N ILE A 31 18.88 7.66 -11.42
CA ILE A 31 18.29 6.40 -10.94
C ILE A 31 19.12 5.89 -9.76
N GLY A 32 18.50 5.82 -8.58
CA GLY A 32 19.18 5.42 -7.35
C GLY A 32 19.53 3.94 -7.29
N SER A 33 18.64 3.08 -7.79
CA SER A 33 18.87 1.63 -7.88
C SER A 33 18.08 1.04 -9.04
N THR A 34 18.59 -0.05 -9.61
CA THR A 34 17.89 -0.84 -10.62
C THR A 34 17.86 -2.30 -10.18
N GLY A 35 16.75 -2.97 -10.48
CA GLY A 35 16.56 -4.38 -10.17
C GLY A 35 16.02 -5.10 -11.39
N SER A 36 16.45 -6.34 -11.58
CA SER A 36 15.89 -7.24 -12.60
C SER A 36 15.59 -8.58 -11.95
N THR A 37 14.58 -9.29 -12.43
CA THR A 37 14.13 -10.60 -11.92
C THR A 37 13.51 -10.58 -10.52
N SER A 38 14.06 -9.85 -9.55
CA SER A 38 13.49 -9.70 -8.20
C SER A 38 13.73 -8.28 -7.70
N PHE A 39 12.66 -7.55 -7.41
CA PHE A 39 12.72 -6.15 -6.98
C PHE A 39 11.45 -5.74 -6.24
N THR A 40 11.52 -4.63 -5.51
CA THR A 40 10.34 -4.01 -4.89
C THR A 40 9.88 -2.83 -5.75
N TYR A 41 8.59 -2.77 -6.07
CA TYR A 41 7.99 -1.67 -6.82
C TYR A 41 6.69 -1.25 -6.12
N LEU A 42 6.60 0.00 -5.68
CA LEU A 42 5.41 0.51 -4.95
C LEU A 42 5.01 -0.35 -3.73
N GLY A 43 5.99 -0.93 -3.04
CA GLY A 43 5.75 -1.82 -1.90
C GLY A 43 5.28 -3.23 -2.27
N LEU A 44 5.27 -3.59 -3.56
CA LEU A 44 5.07 -4.96 -4.05
C LEU A 44 6.43 -5.62 -4.27
N ASN A 45 6.63 -6.78 -3.68
CA ASN A 45 7.75 -7.65 -3.99
C ASN A 45 7.44 -8.43 -5.25
N VAL A 46 8.12 -8.06 -6.33
CA VAL A 46 7.97 -8.64 -7.66
C VAL A 46 9.08 -9.64 -7.88
N ARG A 47 8.72 -10.86 -8.28
CA ARG A 47 9.69 -11.87 -8.70
C ARG A 47 9.27 -12.53 -9.99
N SER A 48 10.04 -12.32 -11.05
CA SER A 48 9.82 -12.89 -12.38
C SER A 48 10.59 -14.20 -12.55
N PHE A 49 9.99 -15.10 -13.31
CA PHE A 49 10.53 -16.39 -13.69
C PHE A 49 10.34 -16.56 -15.20
N LYS A 50 10.84 -17.66 -15.75
CA LYS A 50 10.70 -17.96 -17.18
C LYS A 50 9.23 -18.00 -17.63
N ASP A 51 8.37 -18.60 -16.81
CA ASP A 51 6.98 -18.92 -17.18
C ASP A 51 5.94 -18.02 -16.50
N GLY A 52 6.37 -16.97 -15.80
CA GLY A 52 5.45 -16.08 -15.11
C GLY A 52 6.11 -15.19 -14.07
N MET A 53 5.30 -14.69 -13.15
CA MET A 53 5.74 -13.76 -12.11
C MET A 53 4.89 -13.96 -10.85
N THR A 54 5.50 -13.77 -9.69
CA THR A 54 4.80 -13.71 -8.40
C THR A 54 4.88 -12.31 -7.82
N LEU A 55 3.80 -11.91 -7.15
CA LEU A 55 3.67 -10.65 -6.43
C LEU A 55 3.31 -10.97 -4.97
N ASN A 56 3.95 -10.30 -4.01
CA ASN A 56 3.54 -10.34 -2.61
C ASN A 56 3.81 -9.01 -1.91
N GLN A 57 3.27 -8.84 -0.70
CA GLN A 57 3.45 -7.65 0.14
C GLN A 57 3.88 -8.01 1.56
N ILE A 58 4.66 -9.09 1.73
CA ILE A 58 5.00 -9.61 3.07
C ILE A 58 5.69 -8.56 3.93
N ASP A 59 6.67 -7.83 3.37
CA ASP A 59 7.39 -6.79 4.12
C ASP A 59 6.49 -5.61 4.47
N TYR A 60 5.61 -5.22 3.55
CA TYR A 60 4.64 -4.13 3.77
C TYR A 60 3.66 -4.49 4.89
N VAL A 61 3.13 -5.73 4.89
CA VAL A 61 2.26 -6.24 5.95
C VAL A 61 3.02 -6.32 7.29
N GLY A 62 4.27 -6.79 7.27
CA GLY A 62 5.11 -6.88 8.46
C GLY A 62 5.45 -5.53 9.09
N ALA A 63 5.45 -4.45 8.31
CA ALA A 63 5.67 -3.08 8.77
C ALA A 63 4.39 -2.37 9.27
N LEU A 64 3.22 -3.01 9.20
CA LEU A 64 1.99 -2.40 9.68
C LEU A 64 1.97 -2.30 11.21
N GLU A 65 1.84 -1.08 11.69
CA GLU A 65 1.62 -0.81 13.12
C GLU A 65 0.13 -0.68 13.43
N TYR A 66 -0.27 -1.15 14.62
CA TYR A 66 -1.58 -0.86 15.19
C TYR A 66 -1.76 0.64 15.43
N VAL A 67 -3.01 1.09 15.41
CA VAL A 67 -3.35 2.45 15.86
C VAL A 67 -2.91 2.59 17.32
N ASN A 68 -2.03 3.55 17.61
CA ASN A 68 -1.46 3.70 18.93
C ASN A 68 -2.50 4.33 19.88
N ARG A 69 -3.03 3.51 20.79
CA ARG A 69 -4.01 3.96 21.78
C ARG A 69 -3.33 4.17 23.12
N GLY A 70 -3.35 5.40 23.62
CA GLY A 70 -3.08 5.63 25.04
C GLY A 70 -4.08 4.87 25.91
N LEU A 71 -3.61 4.17 26.94
CA LEU A 71 -4.42 3.31 27.83
C LEU A 71 -5.66 4.00 28.41
N ASN A 72 -5.58 5.31 28.67
CA ASN A 72 -6.69 6.10 29.20
C ASN A 72 -7.82 6.29 28.18
N ARG A 73 -7.47 6.49 26.91
CA ARG A 73 -8.43 6.67 25.81
C ARG A 73 -9.24 5.42 25.53
N ALA A 74 -8.64 4.25 25.76
CA ALA A 74 -9.31 2.98 25.56
C ALA A 74 -10.51 2.73 26.50
N ARG A 75 -10.56 3.46 27.63
CA ARG A 75 -11.63 3.38 28.63
C ARG A 75 -12.80 4.32 28.29
N GLU A 76 -12.61 5.32 27.43
CA GLU A 76 -13.60 6.34 27.07
C GLU A 76 -14.41 5.97 25.80
N LYS A 77 -15.13 4.85 25.87
CA LYS A 77 -15.88 4.27 24.72
C LYS A 77 -17.00 5.16 24.16
N SER A 78 -17.44 6.17 24.91
CA SER A 78 -18.55 7.07 24.55
C SER A 78 -18.10 8.40 23.95
N SER A 79 -16.81 8.73 23.99
CA SER A 79 -16.30 9.96 23.38
C SER A 79 -16.13 9.77 21.88
N GLY A 80 -16.24 10.82 21.06
CA GLY A 80 -15.90 10.74 19.63
C GLY A 80 -14.39 10.62 19.42
N LEU A 81 -13.97 10.12 18.26
CA LEU A 81 -12.56 10.13 17.86
C LEU A 81 -12.06 11.58 17.71
N SER A 82 -10.85 11.85 18.20
CA SER A 82 -10.18 13.14 17.98
C SER A 82 -9.77 13.26 16.50
N ILE A 83 -9.46 14.48 16.05
CA ILE A 83 -9.02 14.72 14.67
C ILE A 83 -7.74 13.94 14.34
N SER A 84 -6.81 13.82 15.29
CA SER A 84 -5.56 13.07 15.10
C SER A 84 -5.82 11.57 15.01
N GLU A 85 -6.67 11.03 15.89
CA GLU A 85 -7.05 9.62 15.89
C GLU A 85 -7.79 9.26 14.59
N LEU A 86 -8.67 10.15 14.13
CA LEU A 86 -9.38 10.01 12.87
C LEU A 86 -8.42 9.94 11.68
N LYS A 87 -7.41 10.83 11.66
CA LYS A 87 -6.39 10.88 10.62
C LYS A 87 -5.56 9.58 10.61
N GLU A 88 -5.18 9.09 11.78
CA GLU A 88 -4.44 7.83 11.92
C GLU A 88 -5.27 6.63 11.45
N CYS A 89 -6.53 6.52 11.87
CA CYS A 89 -7.44 5.48 11.41
C CYS A 89 -7.61 5.50 9.88
N ARG A 90 -7.80 6.68 9.27
CA ARG A 90 -7.89 6.81 7.81
C ARG A 90 -6.61 6.35 7.12
N ALA A 91 -5.45 6.72 7.66
CA ALA A 91 -4.17 6.28 7.13
C ALA A 91 -4.05 4.74 7.17
N LYS A 92 -4.41 4.10 8.29
CA LYS A 92 -4.38 2.64 8.44
C LYS A 92 -5.38 1.93 7.52
N ILE A 93 -6.61 2.45 7.38
CA ILE A 93 -7.59 1.91 6.43
C ILE A 93 -7.07 2.02 5.00
N GLY A 94 -6.39 3.11 4.65
CA GLY A 94 -5.72 3.24 3.34
C GLY A 94 -4.65 2.18 3.12
N GLN A 95 -3.83 1.89 4.13
CA GLN A 95 -2.82 0.81 4.08
C GLN A 95 -3.48 -0.57 3.88
N LEU A 96 -4.57 -0.86 4.60
CA LEU A 96 -5.35 -2.09 4.41
C LEU A 96 -5.95 -2.18 3.00
N GLY A 97 -6.49 -1.08 2.48
CA GLY A 97 -7.04 -1.01 1.12
C GLY A 97 -6.00 -1.27 0.04
N TRP A 98 -4.79 -0.76 0.23
CA TRP A 98 -3.65 -1.05 -0.65
C TRP A 98 -3.37 -2.56 -0.71
N ILE A 99 -3.31 -3.23 0.44
CA ILE A 99 -3.04 -4.68 0.50
C ILE A 99 -4.20 -5.48 -0.08
N ALA A 100 -5.43 -5.10 0.27
CA ALA A 100 -6.66 -5.74 -0.17
C ALA A 100 -6.79 -5.76 -1.70
N THR A 101 -6.36 -4.68 -2.34
CA THR A 101 -6.46 -4.52 -3.81
C THR A 101 -5.44 -5.37 -4.56
N HIS A 102 -4.28 -5.67 -3.96
CA HIS A 102 -3.16 -6.24 -4.71
C HIS A 102 -2.85 -7.70 -4.37
N THR A 103 -2.82 -8.08 -3.10
CA THR A 103 -2.30 -9.41 -2.71
C THR A 103 -3.15 -10.17 -1.71
N ILE A 104 -4.07 -9.51 -0.98
CA ILE A 104 -4.94 -10.16 0.01
C ILE A 104 -6.40 -9.73 -0.20
N PRO A 105 -7.07 -10.15 -1.29
CA PRO A 105 -8.45 -9.77 -1.57
C PRO A 105 -9.44 -10.21 -0.48
N ASP A 106 -9.07 -11.21 0.32
CA ASP A 106 -9.90 -11.76 1.39
C ASP A 106 -10.33 -10.71 2.44
N ILE A 107 -9.52 -9.66 2.65
CA ILE A 107 -9.83 -8.58 3.61
C ILE A 107 -10.56 -7.39 2.98
N ALA A 108 -10.91 -7.46 1.69
CA ALA A 108 -11.49 -6.32 0.97
C ALA A 108 -12.85 -5.89 1.53
N PHE A 109 -13.69 -6.86 1.93
CA PHE A 109 -14.98 -6.57 2.53
C PHE A 109 -14.83 -5.84 3.87
N ASP A 110 -14.00 -6.36 4.77
CA ASP A 110 -13.76 -5.75 6.09
C ASP A 110 -13.17 -4.35 5.95
N THR A 111 -12.23 -4.17 5.01
CA THR A 111 -11.63 -2.86 4.73
C THR A 111 -12.67 -1.87 4.20
N CYS A 112 -13.60 -2.31 3.34
CA CYS A 112 -14.70 -1.50 2.84
C CYS A 112 -15.65 -1.08 3.98
N MET A 113 -16.01 -2.02 4.85
CA MET A 113 -16.86 -1.75 6.02
C MET A 113 -16.21 -0.75 6.98
N LEU A 114 -14.91 -0.88 7.25
CA LEU A 114 -14.16 0.08 8.05
C LEU A 114 -14.17 1.47 7.40
N SER A 115 -13.95 1.56 6.09
CA SER A 115 -14.00 2.83 5.35
C SER A 115 -15.38 3.49 5.43
N ALA A 116 -16.46 2.72 5.31
CA ALA A 116 -17.83 3.23 5.45
C ALA A 116 -18.13 3.73 6.87
N ALA A 117 -17.68 3.01 7.89
CA ALA A 117 -17.85 3.41 9.29
C ALA A 117 -17.15 4.73 9.65
N MET A 118 -16.17 5.18 8.86
CA MET A 118 -15.50 6.47 9.07
C MET A 118 -16.37 7.70 8.81
N GLN A 119 -17.60 7.53 8.30
CA GLN A 119 -18.58 8.61 8.15
C GLN A 119 -19.18 9.03 9.51
N ASP A 120 -19.31 8.11 10.47
CA ASP A 120 -19.71 8.38 11.87
C ASP A 120 -18.79 7.63 12.86
N PRO A 121 -17.55 8.11 13.02
CA PRO A 121 -16.49 7.40 13.73
C PRO A 121 -16.69 7.49 15.24
N SER A 122 -17.22 6.42 15.83
CA SER A 122 -17.41 6.27 17.27
C SER A 122 -16.67 5.03 17.81
N TYR A 123 -16.31 5.06 19.10
CA TYR A 123 -15.57 3.96 19.74
C TYR A 123 -16.43 2.73 20.05
N GLY A 124 -17.73 2.77 19.77
CA GLY A 124 -18.62 1.63 19.83
C GLY A 124 -19.37 1.50 18.51
N PHE A 125 -19.59 0.27 18.04
CA PHE A 125 -20.62 0.04 17.04
C PHE A 125 -21.92 0.61 17.60
N SER A 126 -22.44 1.69 16.99
CA SER A 126 -23.80 2.12 17.23
C SER A 126 -24.67 0.90 16.94
N LYS A 127 -25.21 0.28 18.00
CA LYS A 127 -26.24 -0.75 17.84
C LYS A 127 -27.33 -0.06 17.03
N GLY A 128 -27.56 -0.57 15.82
CA GLY A 128 -28.64 -0.11 14.97
C GLY A 128 -29.91 0.06 15.80
N LYS A 129 -30.55 1.21 15.62
CA LYS A 129 -31.95 1.39 16.01
C LYS A 129 -32.81 0.43 15.21
#